data_AF-A0A8S3RFY0-F1
#
_entry.id   AF-A0A8S3RFY0-F1
#
_cell.length_a   1.000
_cell.length_b   1.000
_cell.length_c   1.000
_cell.angle_alpha   90.00
_cell.angle_beta   90.00
_cell.angle_gamma   90.00
#
_symmetry.space_group_name_H-M   'P 1'
#
loop_
_entity.id
_entity.type
_entity.pdbx_description
1 polymer ?
#
loop_
_entity_poly.entity_id
_entity_poly.type
_entity_poly.pdbx_seq_one_letter_code
_entity_poly.pdbx_strand_id
1 'polypeptide(L)'
;MKHECPICYKCIKEHGKCSEVIPLEDIISEVKSSELFRDLEQSLKDVLENIKRIREDRENNVKSIQTQKKKITMEIDSIKTQIIQHLEKLKGSVIKELEQVYDDHTCRIQSIISSLKDHEHEIKLCSTEFENITKYASDLQTFLGMREIQSKVTDNESRLKTMISNKSLENVDLQLIINDKVQGFLISEKFGTITIKESSSACTNIATKKIKQAQISSPNTVLPIRNISVDLKQTFDTSCEWPSGCSLTRTRKLGATFSQITMPTTLNEYH
;
A
#
# COMPACT_ATOMS: atom_id res chain seq x y z
N MET A 1 41.41 43.51 48.89
CA MET A 1 40.25 43.14 48.05
C MET A 1 40.68 43.33 46.61
N LYS A 2 40.66 42.25 45.80
CA LYS A 2 40.85 42.35 44.35
C LYS A 2 39.45 42.59 43.74
N HIS A 3 39.33 43.56 42.86
CA HIS A 3 38.07 43.93 42.21
C HIS A 3 38.28 43.69 40.71
N GLU A 4 37.55 42.77 40.11
CA GLU A 4 37.68 42.37 38.69
C GLU A 4 36.72 43.16 37.78
N CYS A 5 36.54 44.45 38.04
CA CYS A 5 35.58 45.29 37.32
C CYS A 5 36.31 46.45 36.62
N PRO A 6 35.99 46.75 35.34
CA PRO A 6 36.54 47.94 34.70
C PRO A 6 36.09 49.20 35.45
N ILE A 7 37.06 49.99 35.93
CA ILE A 7 36.82 51.25 36.63
C ILE A 7 37.18 52.45 35.74
N CYS A 8 36.38 53.51 35.81
CA CYS A 8 36.72 54.75 35.10
C CYS A 8 37.82 55.53 35.82
N TYR A 9 38.47 56.47 35.12
CA TYR A 9 39.54 57.31 35.66
C TYR A 9 39.14 58.12 36.91
N LYS A 10 37.85 58.41 37.13
CA LYS A 10 37.38 59.11 38.34
C LYS A 10 37.35 58.18 39.56
N CYS A 11 36.96 56.92 39.37
CA CYS A 11 36.84 55.92 40.43
C CYS A 11 38.22 55.39 40.89
N ILE A 12 39.28 55.52 40.07
CA ILE A 12 40.64 55.10 40.43
C ILE A 12 41.14 55.75 41.72
N LYS A 13 40.69 56.97 42.02
CA LYS A 13 41.05 57.72 43.23
C LYS A 13 40.48 57.09 44.50
N GLU A 14 39.28 56.52 44.42
CA GLU A 14 38.64 55.80 45.53
C GLU A 14 39.27 54.40 45.72
N HIS A 15 39.85 53.85 44.65
CA HIS A 15 40.65 52.62 44.68
C HIS A 15 42.14 52.86 44.91
N GLY A 16 42.57 54.04 45.41
CA GLY A 16 43.97 54.44 45.53
C GLY A 16 44.89 53.57 46.41
N LYS A 17 44.35 52.53 47.08
CA LYS A 17 45.11 51.49 47.80
C LYS A 17 45.25 50.17 47.03
N CYS A 18 44.67 50.07 45.83
CA CYS A 18 44.80 48.91 44.95
C CYS A 18 46.16 48.93 44.27
N SER A 19 46.97 47.92 44.52
CA SER A 19 48.38 47.83 44.09
C SER A 19 48.57 47.50 42.61
N GLU A 20 47.50 47.05 41.95
CA GLU A 20 47.54 46.44 40.61
C GLU A 20 46.41 47.05 39.76
N VAL A 21 46.60 48.29 39.28
CA VAL A 21 45.76 48.84 38.21
C VAL A 21 46.48 48.60 36.89
N ILE A 22 45.92 47.74 36.06
CA ILE A 22 46.48 47.38 34.76
C ILE A 22 45.69 48.13 33.68
N PRO A 23 46.35 48.76 32.69
CA PRO A 23 45.68 49.33 31.53
C PRO A 23 44.75 48.32 30.85
N LEU A 24 43.58 48.77 30.41
CA LEU A 24 42.60 47.89 29.79
C LEU A 24 43.15 47.26 28.50
N GLU A 25 44.01 47.98 27.78
CA GLU A 25 44.67 47.54 26.56
C GLU A 25 45.56 46.31 26.80
N ASP A 26 46.25 46.27 27.94
CA ASP A 26 47.12 45.16 28.33
C ASP A 26 46.31 43.93 28.73
N ILE A 27 45.23 44.12 29.51
CA ILE A 27 44.28 43.05 29.87
C ILE A 27 43.62 42.49 28.61
N ILE A 28 43.19 43.34 27.68
CA ILE A 28 42.57 42.90 26.42
C ILE A 28 43.58 42.11 25.58
N SER A 29 44.84 42.52 25.55
CA SER A 29 45.91 41.82 24.82
C SER A 29 46.23 40.46 25.46
N GLU A 30 46.23 40.38 26.79
CA GLU A 30 46.38 39.13 27.55
C GLU A 30 45.19 38.19 27.31
N VAL A 31 43.96 38.69 27.37
CA VAL A 31 42.75 37.89 27.09
C VAL A 31 42.75 37.38 25.65
N LYS A 32 43.09 38.22 24.66
CA LYS A 32 43.15 37.81 23.24
C LYS A 32 44.25 36.77 22.98
N SER A 33 45.35 36.82 23.73
CA SER A 33 46.44 35.84 23.62
C SER A 33 46.24 34.61 24.50
N SER A 34 45.25 34.64 25.41
CA SER A 34 44.95 33.54 26.33
C SER A 34 44.54 32.26 25.61
N GLU A 35 44.91 31.13 26.20
CA GLU A 35 44.50 29.80 25.73
C GLU A 35 42.97 29.65 25.72
N LEU A 36 42.29 30.24 26.71
CA LEU A 36 40.83 30.25 26.82
C LEU A 36 40.15 30.92 25.61
N PHE A 37 40.67 32.06 25.15
CA PHE A 37 40.11 32.76 24.01
C PHE A 37 40.31 31.95 22.71
N ARG A 38 41.49 31.35 22.53
CA ARG A 38 41.76 30.45 21.38
C ARG A 38 40.90 29.19 21.42
N ASP A 39 40.70 28.59 22.59
CA ASP A 39 39.85 27.41 22.78
C ASP A 39 38.38 27.73 22.49
N LEU A 40 37.89 28.89 22.93
CA LEU A 40 36.55 29.36 22.62
C LEU A 40 36.39 29.61 21.12
N GLU A 41 37.34 30.30 20.49
CA GLU A 41 37.33 30.54 19.05
C GLU A 41 37.32 29.22 18.25
N GLN A 42 38.16 28.26 18.65
CA GLN A 42 38.19 26.95 18.02
C GLN A 42 36.89 26.17 18.26
N SER A 43 36.34 26.22 19.47
CA SER A 43 35.05 25.59 19.77
C SER A 43 33.92 26.18 18.93
N LEU A 44 33.90 27.49 18.72
CA LEU A 44 32.93 28.14 17.85
C LEU A 44 33.08 27.68 16.39
N LYS A 45 34.32 27.53 15.90
CA LYS A 45 34.59 26.97 14.56
C LYS A 45 34.12 25.52 14.44
N ASP A 46 34.42 24.69 15.44
CA ASP A 46 34.03 23.28 15.46
C ASP A 46 32.49 23.12 15.49
N VAL A 47 31.79 23.93 16.30
CA VAL A 47 30.32 23.95 16.34
C VAL A 47 29.73 24.39 14.99
N LEU A 48 30.29 25.43 14.38
CA LEU A 48 29.83 25.92 13.08
C LEU A 48 30.01 24.86 11.98
N GLU A 49 31.12 24.12 12.01
CA GLU A 49 31.37 23.01 11.07
C GLU A 49 30.42 21.82 11.32
N ASN A 50 30.14 21.49 12.58
CA ASN A 50 29.12 20.50 12.93
C ASN A 50 27.74 20.90 12.39
N ILE A 51 27.33 22.16 12.54
CA ILE A 51 26.06 22.67 12.03
C ILE A 51 26.00 22.55 10.50
N LYS A 52 27.06 22.91 9.79
CA LYS A 52 27.13 22.76 8.32
C LYS A 52 26.94 21.31 7.89
N ARG A 53 27.68 20.38 8.50
CA ARG A 53 27.57 18.94 8.21
C ARG A 53 26.16 18.40 8.48
N ILE A 54 25.56 18.76 9.61
CA ILE A 54 24.18 18.37 9.94
C ILE A 54 23.21 18.94 8.91
N ARG A 55 23.36 20.21 8.51
CA ARG A 55 22.49 20.83 7.50
C ARG A 55 22.57 20.09 6.16
N GLU A 56 23.78 19.81 5.68
CA GLU A 56 23.99 19.08 4.42
C GLU A 56 23.42 17.66 4.47
N ASP A 57 23.60 16.93 5.57
CA ASP A 57 22.98 15.61 5.79
C ASP A 57 21.44 15.68 5.71
N ARG A 58 20.85 16.69 6.36
CA ARG A 58 19.38 16.88 6.33
C ARG A 58 18.87 17.28 4.96
N GLU A 59 19.57 18.15 4.24
CA GLU A 59 19.23 18.49 2.85
C GLU A 59 19.29 17.27 1.92
N ASN A 60 20.32 16.44 2.07
CA ASN A 60 20.45 15.20 1.30
C ASN A 60 19.37 14.17 1.66
N ASN A 61 19.02 14.06 2.95
CA ASN A 61 17.94 13.19 3.40
C ASN A 61 16.58 13.63 2.83
N VAL A 62 16.30 14.94 2.79
CA VAL A 62 15.08 15.47 2.14
C VAL A 62 15.04 15.09 0.66
N LYS A 63 16.15 15.23 -0.09
CA LYS A 63 16.24 14.80 -1.50
C LYS A 63 16.02 13.29 -1.66
N SER A 64 16.56 12.49 -0.75
CA SER A 64 16.36 11.04 -0.71
C SER A 64 14.89 10.68 -0.49
N ILE A 65 14.23 11.28 0.50
CA ILE A 65 12.80 11.07 0.79
C ILE A 65 11.93 11.49 -0.41
N GLN A 66 12.25 12.61 -1.07
CA GLN A 66 11.55 13.02 -2.29
C GLN A 66 11.70 12.00 -3.43
N THR A 67 12.89 11.40 -3.56
CA THR A 67 13.15 10.35 -4.56
C THR A 67 12.39 9.07 -4.23
N GLN A 68 12.37 8.66 -2.96
CA GLN A 68 11.59 7.52 -2.48
C GLN A 68 10.09 7.74 -2.69
N LYS A 69 9.56 8.94 -2.40
CA LYS A 69 8.17 9.30 -2.67
C LYS A 69 7.83 9.10 -4.15
N LYS A 70 8.65 9.64 -5.06
CA LYS A 70 8.44 9.49 -6.51
C LYS A 70 8.44 8.01 -6.92
N LYS A 71 9.38 7.22 -6.40
CA LYS A 71 9.45 5.78 -6.66
C LYS A 71 8.18 5.05 -6.21
N ILE A 72 7.73 5.29 -4.97
CA ILE A 72 6.50 4.70 -4.42
C ILE A 72 5.28 5.10 -5.27
N THR A 73 5.17 6.36 -5.68
CA THR A 73 4.08 6.81 -6.57
C THR A 73 4.09 6.06 -7.91
N MET A 74 5.26 5.93 -8.55
CA MET A 74 5.40 5.18 -9.81
C MET A 74 5.04 3.69 -9.65
N GLU A 75 5.42 3.07 -8.53
CA GLU A 75 5.07 1.68 -8.22
C GLU A 75 3.55 1.52 -8.05
N ILE A 76 2.90 2.44 -7.32
CA ILE A 76 1.43 2.44 -7.17
C ILE A 76 0.74 2.56 -8.54
N ASP A 77 1.20 3.48 -9.39
CA ASP A 77 0.63 3.67 -10.73
C ASP A 77 0.86 2.46 -11.64
N SER A 78 2.02 1.81 -11.54
CA SER A 78 2.32 0.57 -12.25
C SER A 78 1.38 -0.55 -11.82
N ILE A 79 1.21 -0.76 -10.50
CA ILE A 79 0.30 -1.79 -9.98
C ILE A 79 -1.14 -1.51 -10.41
N LYS A 80 -1.60 -0.26 -10.33
CA LYS A 80 -2.93 0.13 -10.82
C LYS A 80 -3.12 -0.27 -12.28
N THR A 81 -2.14 0.03 -13.12
CA THR A 81 -2.19 -0.29 -14.56
C THR A 81 -2.25 -1.80 -14.78
N GLN A 82 -1.44 -2.57 -14.06
CA GLN A 82 -1.44 -4.04 -14.14
C GLN A 82 -2.78 -4.64 -13.69
N ILE A 83 -3.37 -4.13 -12.60
CA ILE A 83 -4.69 -4.56 -12.13
C ILE A 83 -5.75 -4.31 -13.19
N ILE A 84 -5.80 -3.11 -13.76
CA ILE A 84 -6.77 -2.76 -14.82
C ILE A 84 -6.61 -3.67 -16.03
N GLN A 85 -5.38 -3.87 -16.50
CA GLN A 85 -5.10 -4.75 -17.64
C GLN A 85 -5.52 -6.19 -17.37
N HIS A 86 -5.29 -6.69 -16.15
CA HIS A 86 -5.71 -8.03 -15.77
C HIS A 86 -7.24 -8.16 -15.73
N LEU A 87 -7.94 -7.16 -15.17
CA LEU A 87 -9.41 -7.13 -15.12
C LEU A 87 -10.02 -7.09 -16.53
N GLU A 88 -9.48 -6.29 -17.44
CA GLU A 88 -9.95 -6.27 -18.84
C GLU A 88 -9.69 -7.61 -19.55
N LYS A 89 -8.57 -8.29 -19.27
CA LYS A 89 -8.31 -9.63 -19.79
C LYS A 89 -9.33 -10.65 -19.29
N LEU A 90 -9.63 -10.63 -17.98
CA LEU A 90 -10.63 -11.53 -17.38
C LEU A 90 -12.02 -11.28 -17.96
N LYS A 91 -12.44 -10.01 -18.06
CA LYS A 91 -13.69 -9.60 -18.71
C LYS A 91 -13.75 -10.10 -20.15
N GLY A 92 -12.68 -9.90 -20.92
CA GLY A 92 -12.59 -10.37 -22.30
C GLY A 92 -12.71 -11.89 -22.43
N SER A 93 -12.18 -12.67 -21.47
CA SER A 93 -12.35 -14.13 -21.45
C SER A 93 -13.81 -14.52 -21.22
N VAL A 94 -14.45 -13.94 -20.19
CA VAL A 94 -15.84 -14.26 -19.84
C VAL A 94 -16.81 -13.88 -20.97
N ILE A 95 -16.58 -12.75 -21.64
CA ILE A 95 -17.40 -12.35 -22.80
C ILE A 95 -17.25 -13.34 -23.94
N LYS A 96 -16.02 -13.78 -24.26
CA LYS A 96 -15.80 -14.77 -25.32
C LYS A 96 -16.44 -16.12 -24.99
N GLU A 97 -16.34 -16.56 -23.73
CA GLU A 97 -17.00 -17.78 -23.26
C GLU A 97 -18.52 -17.65 -23.37
N LEU A 98 -19.09 -16.50 -23.01
CA LEU A 98 -20.51 -16.23 -23.15
C LEU A 98 -20.96 -16.25 -24.62
N GLU A 99 -20.22 -15.58 -25.51
CA GLU A 99 -20.48 -15.56 -26.96
C GLU A 99 -20.43 -16.99 -27.53
N GLN A 100 -19.41 -17.76 -27.17
CA GLN A 100 -19.29 -19.15 -27.62
C GLN A 100 -20.46 -20.02 -27.15
N VAL A 101 -20.83 -19.94 -25.86
CA VAL A 101 -21.98 -20.68 -25.32
C VAL A 101 -23.27 -20.25 -26.02
N TYR A 102 -23.45 -18.95 -26.24
CA TYR A 102 -24.61 -18.42 -26.94
C TYR A 102 -24.71 -18.95 -28.38
N ASP A 103 -23.60 -18.91 -29.12
CA ASP A 103 -23.55 -19.39 -30.51
C ASP A 103 -23.80 -20.90 -30.57
N ASP A 104 -23.16 -21.69 -29.70
CA ASP A 104 -23.34 -23.14 -29.62
C ASP A 104 -24.81 -23.51 -29.34
N HIS A 105 -25.46 -22.84 -28.39
CA HIS A 105 -26.86 -23.05 -28.08
C HIS A 105 -27.79 -22.57 -29.20
N THR A 106 -27.48 -21.44 -29.83
CA THR A 106 -28.26 -20.90 -30.96
C THR A 106 -28.20 -21.85 -32.15
N CYS A 107 -27.02 -22.36 -32.50
CA CYS A 107 -26.85 -23.35 -33.57
C CYS A 107 -27.64 -24.64 -33.28
N ARG A 108 -27.60 -25.13 -32.03
CA ARG A 108 -28.40 -26.30 -31.62
C ARG A 108 -29.90 -26.04 -31.76
N ILE A 109 -30.39 -24.91 -31.26
CA ILE A 109 -31.81 -24.55 -31.35
C ILE A 109 -32.23 -24.42 -32.83
N GLN A 110 -31.41 -23.78 -33.66
CA GLN A 110 -31.68 -23.66 -35.10
C GLN A 110 -31.73 -25.03 -35.80
N SER A 111 -30.83 -25.95 -35.45
CA SER A 111 -30.85 -27.31 -35.99
C SER A 111 -32.15 -28.05 -35.61
N ILE A 112 -32.60 -27.90 -34.36
CA ILE A 112 -33.86 -28.47 -33.90
C ILE A 112 -35.05 -27.85 -34.64
N ILE A 113 -35.09 -26.52 -34.80
CA ILE A 113 -36.13 -25.83 -35.57
C ILE A 113 -36.19 -26.36 -37.00
N SER A 114 -35.05 -26.52 -37.67
CA SER A 114 -35.00 -27.07 -39.03
C SER A 114 -35.54 -28.50 -39.08
N SER A 115 -35.13 -29.36 -38.14
CA SER A 115 -35.66 -30.73 -38.08
C SER A 115 -37.17 -30.76 -37.83
N LEU A 116 -37.71 -29.89 -36.96
CA LEU A 116 -39.14 -29.82 -36.69
C LEU A 116 -39.93 -29.33 -37.92
N LYS A 117 -39.36 -28.40 -38.70
CA LYS A 117 -39.96 -27.97 -39.98
C LYS A 117 -40.03 -29.11 -40.99
N ASP A 118 -38.99 -29.94 -41.06
CA ASP A 118 -38.98 -31.12 -41.93
C ASP A 118 -40.07 -32.12 -41.50
N HIS A 119 -40.21 -32.39 -40.19
CA HIS A 119 -41.29 -33.23 -39.65
C HIS A 119 -42.67 -32.67 -39.94
N GLU A 120 -42.86 -31.36 -39.76
CA GLU A 120 -44.12 -30.69 -40.06
C GLU A 120 -44.47 -30.83 -41.55
N HIS A 121 -43.48 -30.72 -42.43
CA HIS A 121 -43.67 -30.91 -43.87
C HIS A 121 -44.04 -32.36 -44.21
N GLU A 122 -43.33 -33.35 -43.67
CA GLU A 122 -43.63 -34.78 -43.85
C GLU A 122 -45.08 -35.11 -43.42
N ILE A 123 -45.52 -34.59 -42.27
CA ILE A 123 -46.88 -34.80 -41.77
C ILE A 123 -47.93 -34.11 -42.66
N LYS A 124 -47.66 -32.90 -43.16
CA LYS A 124 -48.54 -32.22 -44.13
C LYS A 124 -48.69 -32.99 -45.44
N LEU A 125 -47.61 -33.60 -45.93
CA LEU A 125 -47.66 -34.49 -47.10
C LEU A 125 -48.52 -35.72 -46.82
N CYS A 126 -48.30 -36.38 -45.67
CA CYS A 126 -49.11 -37.53 -45.26
C CYS A 126 -50.60 -37.17 -45.14
N SER A 127 -50.93 -35.98 -44.63
CA SER A 127 -52.32 -35.48 -44.55
C SER A 127 -52.94 -35.32 -45.94
N THR A 128 -52.20 -34.70 -46.87
CA THR A 128 -52.67 -34.52 -48.25
C THR A 128 -52.84 -35.87 -48.97
N GLU A 129 -51.90 -36.79 -48.80
CA GLU A 129 -52.00 -38.15 -49.36
C GLU A 129 -53.22 -38.89 -48.81
N PHE A 130 -53.48 -38.79 -47.50
CA PHE A 130 -54.64 -39.40 -46.86
C PHE A 130 -55.96 -38.87 -47.44
N GLU A 131 -56.07 -37.55 -47.62
CA GLU A 131 -57.24 -36.92 -48.26
C GLU A 131 -57.45 -37.39 -49.70
N ASN A 132 -56.38 -37.57 -50.47
CA ASN A 132 -56.47 -38.04 -51.85
C ASN A 132 -56.89 -39.51 -51.92
N ILE A 133 -56.32 -40.35 -51.05
CA ILE A 133 -56.68 -41.77 -50.96
C ILE A 133 -58.15 -41.92 -50.61
N THR A 134 -58.64 -41.16 -49.62
CA THR A 134 -60.04 -41.22 -49.19
C THR A 134 -61.03 -40.73 -50.25
N LYS A 135 -60.64 -39.82 -51.14
CA LYS A 135 -61.52 -39.27 -52.19
C LYS A 135 -61.53 -40.08 -53.49
N TYR A 136 -60.39 -40.65 -53.88
CA TYR A 136 -60.19 -41.13 -55.25
C TYR A 136 -59.70 -42.57 -55.38
N ALA A 137 -59.29 -43.23 -54.28
CA ALA A 137 -58.70 -44.55 -54.35
C ALA A 137 -59.75 -45.68 -54.25
N SER A 138 -59.44 -46.83 -54.85
CA SER A 138 -60.21 -48.06 -54.64
C SER A 138 -60.04 -48.60 -53.22
N ASP A 139 -60.97 -49.43 -52.74
CA ASP A 139 -60.94 -49.98 -51.38
C ASP A 139 -59.59 -50.62 -50.99
N LEU A 140 -58.98 -51.36 -51.93
CA LEU A 140 -57.66 -51.98 -51.72
C LEU A 140 -56.55 -50.93 -51.59
N GLN A 141 -56.54 -49.92 -52.45
CA GLN A 141 -55.58 -48.82 -52.39
C GLN A 141 -55.76 -47.99 -51.12
N THR A 142 -57.00 -47.81 -50.67
CA THR A 142 -57.32 -47.17 -49.39
C THR A 142 -56.74 -47.92 -48.21
N PHE A 143 -56.94 -49.24 -48.16
CA PHE A 143 -56.38 -50.07 -47.08
C PHE A 143 -54.85 -50.03 -47.03
N LEU A 144 -54.19 -50.15 -48.19
CA LEU A 144 -52.73 -50.13 -48.27
C LEU A 144 -52.14 -48.75 -47.95
N GLY A 145 -52.70 -47.68 -48.54
CA GLY A 145 -52.24 -46.32 -48.32
C GLY A 145 -52.46 -45.83 -46.90
N MET A 146 -53.58 -46.22 -46.26
CA MET A 146 -53.82 -45.94 -44.84
C MET A 146 -52.73 -46.58 -43.96
N ARG A 147 -52.37 -47.84 -44.21
CA ARG A 147 -51.32 -48.53 -43.43
C ARG A 147 -49.96 -47.86 -43.58
N GLU A 148 -49.61 -47.42 -44.78
CA GLU A 148 -48.35 -46.72 -45.04
C GLU A 148 -48.30 -45.37 -44.31
N ILE A 149 -49.37 -44.57 -44.41
CA ILE A 149 -49.48 -43.29 -43.72
C ILE A 149 -49.43 -43.48 -42.19
N GLN A 150 -50.13 -44.50 -41.68
CA GLN A 150 -50.09 -44.83 -40.25
C GLN A 150 -48.67 -45.15 -39.77
N SER A 151 -47.89 -45.89 -40.56
CA SER A 151 -46.47 -46.15 -40.26
C SER A 151 -45.68 -44.84 -40.19
N LYS A 152 -45.77 -43.99 -41.23
CA LYS A 152 -45.04 -42.71 -41.30
C LYS A 152 -45.37 -41.76 -40.14
N VAL A 153 -46.64 -41.72 -39.73
CA VAL A 153 -47.10 -40.92 -38.58
C VAL A 153 -46.54 -41.48 -37.27
N THR A 154 -46.58 -42.80 -37.09
CA THR A 154 -46.04 -43.46 -35.88
C THR A 154 -44.53 -43.24 -35.76
N ASP A 155 -43.80 -43.32 -36.88
CA ASP A 155 -42.36 -43.06 -36.92
C ASP A 155 -42.05 -41.60 -36.54
N ASN A 156 -42.80 -40.62 -37.07
CA ASN A 156 -42.66 -39.22 -36.68
C ASN A 156 -42.99 -38.97 -35.20
N GLU A 157 -44.04 -39.59 -34.66
CA GLU A 157 -44.38 -39.51 -33.24
C GLU A 157 -43.24 -40.07 -32.36
N SER A 158 -42.63 -41.19 -32.76
CA SER A 158 -41.51 -41.79 -32.03
C SER A 158 -40.28 -40.87 -32.01
N ARG A 159 -40.00 -40.16 -33.11
CA ARG A 159 -38.92 -39.18 -33.22
C ARG A 159 -39.18 -37.98 -32.30
N LEU A 160 -40.41 -37.45 -32.27
CA LEU A 160 -40.80 -36.37 -31.36
C LEU A 160 -40.68 -36.79 -29.89
N LYS A 161 -41.14 -38.00 -29.53
CA LYS A 161 -40.97 -38.55 -28.17
C LYS A 161 -39.50 -38.65 -27.78
N THR A 162 -38.63 -39.01 -28.72
CA THR A 162 -37.18 -39.07 -28.49
C THR A 162 -36.59 -37.68 -28.22
N MET A 163 -37.00 -36.65 -28.98
CA MET A 163 -36.57 -35.26 -28.74
C MET A 163 -37.01 -34.76 -27.35
N ILE A 164 -38.26 -35.02 -26.96
CA ILE A 164 -38.78 -34.65 -25.64
C ILE A 164 -38.00 -35.38 -24.54
N SER A 165 -37.78 -36.69 -24.69
CA SER A 165 -37.08 -37.52 -23.70
C SER A 165 -35.62 -37.10 -23.51
N ASN A 166 -34.98 -36.63 -24.58
CA ASN A 166 -33.59 -36.18 -24.57
C ASN A 166 -33.43 -34.73 -24.07
N LYS A 167 -34.50 -34.10 -23.57
CA LYS A 167 -34.50 -32.71 -23.07
C LYS A 167 -34.04 -31.68 -24.10
N SER A 168 -34.07 -32.00 -25.40
CA SER A 168 -33.61 -31.09 -26.44
C SER A 168 -34.51 -29.86 -26.61
N LEU A 169 -35.71 -29.90 -26.03
CA LEU A 169 -36.72 -28.84 -26.08
C LEU A 169 -36.80 -28.03 -24.77
N GLU A 170 -35.90 -28.27 -23.80
CA GLU A 170 -35.86 -27.47 -22.58
C GLU A 170 -35.40 -26.03 -22.89
N ASN A 171 -35.98 -25.06 -22.18
CA ASN A 171 -35.56 -23.67 -22.28
C ASN A 171 -34.17 -23.50 -21.68
N VAL A 172 -33.34 -22.71 -22.36
CA VAL A 172 -31.99 -22.36 -21.90
C VAL A 172 -32.05 -20.98 -21.25
N ASP A 173 -31.60 -20.89 -20.00
CA ASP A 173 -31.42 -19.64 -19.27
C ASP A 173 -29.92 -19.39 -19.05
N LEU A 174 -29.48 -18.15 -19.26
CA LEU A 174 -28.08 -17.76 -19.12
C LEU A 174 -27.92 -16.97 -17.82
N GLN A 175 -27.12 -17.50 -16.90
CA GLN A 175 -26.87 -16.88 -15.59
C GLN A 175 -25.39 -16.60 -15.42
N LEU A 176 -25.07 -15.36 -15.02
CA LEU A 176 -23.72 -14.96 -14.65
C LEU A 176 -23.51 -15.16 -13.14
N ILE A 177 -22.59 -16.04 -12.79
CA ILE A 177 -22.14 -16.22 -11.40
C ILE A 177 -20.80 -15.49 -11.24
N ILE A 178 -20.80 -14.42 -10.46
CA ILE A 178 -19.60 -13.63 -10.17
C ILE A 178 -18.81 -14.31 -9.06
N ASN A 179 -17.50 -14.43 -9.24
CA ASN A 179 -16.60 -15.01 -8.24
C ASN A 179 -16.54 -14.15 -6.96
N ASP A 180 -16.72 -14.77 -5.80
CA ASP A 180 -16.68 -14.12 -4.47
C ASP A 180 -15.40 -13.32 -4.21
N LYS A 181 -14.26 -13.75 -4.78
CA LYS A 181 -12.98 -13.04 -4.64
C LYS A 181 -13.01 -11.65 -5.29
N VAL A 182 -13.76 -11.50 -6.37
CA VAL A 182 -13.95 -10.19 -7.05
C VAL A 182 -14.82 -9.28 -6.18
N GLN A 183 -15.84 -9.83 -5.53
CA GLN A 183 -16.67 -9.06 -4.59
C GLN A 183 -15.86 -8.59 -3.37
N GLY A 184 -14.99 -9.45 -2.82
CA GLY A 184 -14.11 -9.10 -1.70
C GLY A 184 -13.15 -7.95 -2.02
N PHE A 185 -12.68 -7.86 -3.28
CA PHE A 185 -11.83 -6.75 -3.72
C PHE A 185 -12.54 -5.39 -3.65
N LEU A 186 -13.85 -5.35 -3.92
CA LEU A 186 -14.64 -4.11 -3.90
C LEU A 186 -14.86 -3.53 -2.50
N ILE A 187 -14.65 -4.33 -1.45
CA ILE A 187 -14.93 -3.95 -0.05
C ILE A 187 -13.72 -3.28 0.62
N SER A 188 -12.51 -3.41 0.06
CA SER A 188 -11.31 -2.86 0.70
C SER A 188 -11.24 -1.33 0.60
N GLU A 189 -11.26 -0.64 1.74
CA GLU A 189 -11.18 0.84 1.81
C GLU A 189 -9.77 1.40 1.57
N LYS A 190 -8.73 0.56 1.67
CA LYS A 190 -7.32 0.99 1.58
C LYS A 190 -6.54 0.10 0.63
N PHE A 191 -5.69 0.75 -0.17
CA PHE A 191 -4.75 0.07 -1.06
C PHE A 191 -3.51 -0.44 -0.32
N GLY A 192 -3.09 0.26 0.74
CA GLY A 192 -1.91 -0.08 1.52
C GLY A 192 -1.63 0.95 2.62
N THR A 193 -0.58 0.71 3.39
CA THR A 193 -0.12 1.62 4.46
C THR A 193 1.34 2.01 4.20
N ILE A 194 1.64 3.30 4.26
CA ILE A 194 3.01 3.81 4.16
C ILE A 194 3.56 3.95 5.58
N THR A 195 4.71 3.33 5.86
CA THR A 195 5.40 3.43 7.15
C THR A 195 6.76 4.07 6.96
N ILE A 196 7.05 5.13 7.72
CA ILE A 196 8.38 5.76 7.76
C ILE A 196 9.18 5.09 8.88
N LYS A 197 10.37 4.57 8.54
CA LYS A 197 11.32 4.05 9.52
C LYS A 197 12.42 5.07 9.72
N GLU A 198 12.57 5.53 10.95
CA GLU A 198 13.64 6.46 11.33
C GLU A 198 14.88 5.65 11.73
N SER A 199 16.01 5.96 11.10
CA SER A 199 17.32 5.44 11.49
C SER A 199 18.19 6.58 12.02
N SER A 200 19.05 6.31 13.00
CA SER A 200 19.98 7.32 13.52
C SER A 200 20.86 7.85 12.39
N SER A 201 20.94 9.18 12.25
CA SER A 201 21.86 9.82 11.29
C SER A 201 23.31 9.63 11.75
N ALA A 202 24.24 9.44 10.81
CA ALA A 202 25.66 9.35 11.10
C ALA A 202 26.25 10.66 11.69
N CYS A 203 25.52 11.78 11.58
CA CYS A 203 25.90 13.09 12.12
C CYS A 203 25.63 13.26 13.62
N THR A 204 25.26 12.22 14.36
CA THR A 204 25.07 12.29 15.83
C THR A 204 26.38 12.43 16.61
N ASN A 205 27.52 12.15 15.98
CA ASN A 205 28.84 12.28 16.61
C ASN A 205 29.35 13.72 16.51
N ILE A 206 28.82 14.59 17.38
CA ILE A 206 29.27 15.97 17.52
C ILE A 206 30.65 15.97 18.16
N ALA A 207 31.65 16.53 17.47
CA ALA A 207 32.98 16.73 18.04
C ALA A 207 32.86 17.70 19.24
N THR A 208 32.90 17.17 20.46
CA THR A 208 32.94 17.95 21.68
C THR A 208 34.33 17.87 22.27
N LYS A 209 35.16 18.88 22.00
CA LYS A 209 36.34 19.10 22.84
C LYS A 209 35.84 19.63 24.18
N LYS A 210 36.11 18.91 25.26
CA LYS A 210 35.92 19.44 26.61
C LYS A 210 36.80 20.67 26.75
N ILE A 211 36.21 21.85 26.83
CA ILE A 211 36.92 23.07 27.23
C ILE A 211 37.44 22.78 28.64
N LYS A 212 38.77 22.65 28.78
CA LYS A 212 39.37 22.63 30.11
C LYS A 212 39.07 24.00 30.70
N GLN A 213 38.39 24.06 31.84
CA GLN A 213 38.34 25.29 32.63
C GLN A 213 39.78 25.61 33.03
N ALA A 214 40.46 26.46 32.25
CA ALA A 214 41.66 27.10 32.74
C ALA A 214 41.20 28.07 33.83
N GLN A 215 41.46 27.73 35.08
CA GLN A 215 41.48 28.73 36.13
C GLN A 215 42.52 29.76 35.68
N ILE A 216 42.10 31.01 35.49
CA ILE A 216 43.05 32.13 35.38
C ILE A 216 43.83 32.08 36.69
N SER A 217 45.07 31.60 36.60
CA SER A 217 45.88 31.29 37.77
C SER A 217 46.28 32.57 38.47
N SER A 218 45.48 33.01 39.44
CA SER A 218 46.02 33.66 40.62
C SER A 218 46.67 32.57 41.49
N PRO A 219 47.91 32.72 41.96
CA PRO A 219 48.51 31.76 42.86
C PRO A 219 47.83 31.92 44.22
N ASN A 220 46.74 31.18 44.45
CA ASN A 220 46.36 30.65 45.75
C ASN A 220 45.15 29.71 45.64
N THR A 221 45.28 28.59 46.34
CA THR A 221 44.33 27.51 46.60
C THR A 221 42.89 27.98 46.76
N VAL A 222 42.01 27.61 45.82
CA VAL A 222 40.55 27.67 46.01
C VAL A 222 40.03 26.26 46.25
N LEU A 223 39.40 26.06 47.41
CA LEU A 223 38.74 24.81 47.79
C LEU A 223 37.62 24.45 46.78
N PRO A 224 37.42 23.15 46.48
CA PRO A 224 36.43 22.73 45.52
C PRO A 224 35.02 23.07 46.02
N ILE A 225 34.25 23.79 45.20
CA ILE A 225 32.81 23.94 45.38
C ILE A 225 32.18 22.56 45.14
N ARG A 226 31.97 21.80 46.21
CA ARG A 226 31.04 20.68 46.21
C ARG A 226 29.64 21.28 46.29
N ASN A 227 28.76 20.82 45.40
CA ASN A 227 27.34 21.16 45.26
C ASN A 227 27.05 22.32 44.29
N ILE A 228 27.23 22.05 43.00
CA ILE A 228 26.32 22.60 42.00
C ILE A 228 25.64 21.41 41.33
N SER A 229 24.46 21.05 41.85
CA SER A 229 23.49 20.23 41.14
C SER A 229 22.80 21.14 40.13
N VAL A 230 23.04 20.92 38.84
CA VAL A 230 22.22 21.54 37.80
C VAL A 230 21.12 20.53 37.45
N ASP A 231 19.93 20.73 38.03
CA ASP A 231 18.72 20.05 37.57
C ASP A 231 18.34 20.64 36.21
N LEU A 232 18.70 19.93 35.14
CA LEU A 232 18.15 20.16 33.81
C LEU A 232 16.70 19.64 33.79
N LYS A 233 15.75 20.49 34.21
CA LYS A 233 14.35 20.30 33.85
C LYS A 233 14.20 20.54 32.35
N GLN A 234 14.25 19.45 31.59
CA GLN A 234 13.88 19.44 30.19
C GLN A 234 12.34 19.40 30.12
N THR A 235 11.70 20.56 30.06
CA THR A 235 10.32 20.68 29.61
C THR A 235 10.35 21.01 28.13
N PHE A 236 10.17 19.99 27.28
CA PHE A 236 9.70 20.23 25.92
C PHE A 236 8.20 20.50 26.01
N ASP A 237 7.83 21.78 25.97
CA ASP A 237 6.49 22.18 25.57
C ASP A 237 6.37 21.97 24.06
N THR A 238 5.84 20.82 23.66
CA THR A 238 5.17 20.71 22.36
C THR A 238 3.71 21.05 22.56
N SER A 239 3.42 22.36 22.66
CA SER A 239 2.07 22.88 22.51
C SER A 239 1.65 22.75 21.03
N CYS A 240 1.12 21.58 20.66
CA CYS A 240 0.14 21.51 19.59
C CYS A 240 -1.23 21.35 20.24
N GLU A 241 -1.81 22.47 20.66
CA GLU A 241 -3.24 22.57 20.85
C GLU A 241 -3.91 22.46 19.48
N TRP A 242 -4.64 21.37 19.26
CA TRP A 242 -5.96 21.45 18.65
C TRP A 242 -6.94 20.75 19.59
N PRO A 243 -7.94 21.45 20.13
CA PRO A 243 -8.96 20.85 20.97
C PRO A 243 -10.07 20.21 20.13
N SER A 244 -10.77 19.30 20.80
CA SER A 244 -12.04 18.64 20.48
C SER A 244 -11.95 17.41 19.56
N GLY A 245 -12.32 16.21 20.01
CA GLY A 245 -12.86 15.83 21.30
C GLY A 245 -13.23 14.35 21.32
N CYS A 246 -13.06 13.76 22.50
CA CYS A 246 -13.90 12.74 23.12
C CYS A 246 -14.53 11.66 22.22
N SER A 247 -14.40 10.36 22.51
CA SER A 247 -14.54 9.81 23.85
C SER A 247 -14.33 8.28 23.88
N LEU A 248 -13.59 7.88 24.91
CA LEU A 248 -13.90 6.83 25.89
C LEU A 248 -14.09 5.36 25.45
N THR A 249 -13.22 4.55 26.09
CA THR A 249 -13.54 3.31 26.84
C THR A 249 -13.79 2.02 26.02
N ARG A 250 -13.43 0.80 26.44
CA ARG A 250 -12.71 0.23 27.60
C ARG A 250 -12.75 -1.29 27.41
N THR A 251 -11.61 -1.98 27.53
CA THR A 251 -11.45 -3.43 27.86
C THR A 251 -12.02 -4.47 26.87
N ARG A 252 -11.44 -5.66 26.65
CA ARG A 252 -11.01 -6.72 27.59
C ARG A 252 -10.11 -7.75 26.86
N LYS A 253 -9.28 -8.42 27.67
CA LYS A 253 -8.42 -9.59 27.37
C LYS A 253 -9.17 -10.78 26.74
N LEU A 254 -8.41 -11.61 25.99
CA LEU A 254 -8.21 -13.08 26.05
C LEU A 254 -7.42 -13.41 24.76
N GLY A 255 -6.26 -14.09 24.70
CA GLY A 255 -5.74 -15.20 25.48
C GLY A 255 -5.77 -16.46 24.61
N ALA A 256 -4.66 -16.83 23.95
CA ALA A 256 -4.32 -18.22 23.56
C ALA A 256 -2.92 -18.30 22.92
N THR A 257 -2.22 -19.38 23.24
CA THR A 257 -0.82 -19.76 23.02
C THR A 257 -0.65 -20.78 21.88
N PHE A 258 0.63 -21.10 21.56
CA PHE A 258 1.16 -22.29 20.85
C PHE A 258 1.04 -22.28 19.31
N SER A 259 2.00 -22.70 18.47
CA SER A 259 3.26 -23.45 18.61
C SER A 259 4.23 -23.14 17.46
N GLN A 260 5.53 -23.38 17.68
CA GLN A 260 6.55 -23.55 16.64
C GLN A 260 6.26 -24.76 15.74
N ILE A 261 6.56 -24.63 14.45
CA ILE A 261 7.02 -25.76 13.61
C ILE A 261 8.22 -25.27 12.79
N THR A 262 9.33 -25.99 12.94
CA THR A 262 10.60 -25.82 12.24
C THR A 262 10.77 -26.89 11.17
N MET A 263 11.39 -26.47 10.04
CA MET A 263 12.26 -27.22 9.10
C MET A 263 11.59 -28.26 8.15
N PRO A 264 12.19 -28.66 7.00
CA PRO A 264 13.56 -28.42 6.54
C PRO A 264 13.74 -27.99 5.05
N THR A 265 14.99 -27.62 4.81
CA THR A 265 15.77 -27.49 3.57
C THR A 265 15.69 -28.69 2.63
N THR A 266 15.62 -28.46 1.32
CA THR A 266 16.35 -29.24 0.30
C THR A 266 16.85 -28.29 -0.80
N LEU A 267 18.15 -28.03 -0.79
CA LEU A 267 18.90 -27.56 -1.95
C LEU A 267 19.08 -28.75 -2.89
N ASN A 268 18.77 -28.57 -4.17
CA ASN A 268 19.28 -29.42 -5.25
C ASN A 268 20.42 -28.68 -5.93
N GLU A 269 21.60 -29.29 -5.88
CA GLU A 269 22.75 -28.97 -6.70
C GLU A 269 22.51 -29.52 -8.11
N TYR A 270 22.70 -28.67 -9.11
CA TYR A 270 23.05 -29.04 -10.48
C TYR A 270 24.04 -27.99 -10.98
N HIS A 271 25.34 -28.29 -10.86
CA HIS A 271 26.38 -28.13 -11.88
C HIS A 271 27.72 -28.64 -11.35
#